data_AF-A0A9X5ATW9-F1
#
_entry.id   AF-A0A9X5ATW9-F1
#
_cell.length_a   1.000
_cell.length_b   1.000
_cell.length_c   1.000
_cell.angle_alpha   90.00
_cell.angle_beta   90.00
_cell.angle_gamma   90.00
#
_symmetry.space_group_name_H-M   'P 1'
#
loop_
_entity.id
_entity.type
_entity.pdbx_description
1 polymer ?
#
loop_
_entity_poly.entity_id
_entity_poly.type
_entity_poly.pdbx_seq_one_letter_code
_entity_poly.pdbx_strand_id
1 'polypeptide(L)' 'MRETPATVRVFLDHRMRCVGCPIGPFHTVADACREHGIDPVRFIAALRAAAAAPARGVPLRGPRPRPRQPAADAS' A
#
# COMPACT_ATOMS: atom_id res chain seq x y z
N MET A 1 -1.30 -4.93 0.24
CA MET A 1 -0.01 -4.39 0.73
C MET A 1 0.69 -5.28 1.76
N ARG A 2 0.06 -5.68 2.88
CA ARG A 2 0.70 -6.60 3.86
C ARG A 2 0.64 -8.07 3.40
N GLU A 3 -0.52 -8.49 2.93
CA GLU A 3 -0.76 -9.84 2.42
C GLU A 3 -0.17 -10.04 1.03
N THR A 4 -0.19 -8.97 0.22
CA THR A 4 0.25 -8.95 -1.17
C THR A 4 1.32 -7.86 -1.38
N PRO A 5 2.54 -8.00 -0.82
CA PRO A 5 3.56 -6.96 -0.88
C PRO A 5 3.99 -6.62 -2.32
N ALA A 6 3.91 -7.56 -3.25
CA ALA A 6 4.18 -7.33 -4.68
C ALA A 6 3.30 -6.22 -5.28
N THR A 7 2.08 -6.02 -4.77
CA THR A 7 1.18 -4.97 -5.25
C THR A 7 1.66 -3.56 -4.95
N VAL A 8 2.57 -3.35 -3.98
CA VAL A 8 3.09 -2.00 -3.68
C VAL A 8 3.75 -1.36 -4.88
N ARG A 9 4.42 -2.17 -5.70
CA ARG A 9 5.17 -1.67 -6.84
C ARG A 9 4.24 -1.01 -7.86
N VAL A 10 3.03 -1.55 -8.05
CA VAL A 10 2.00 -0.97 -8.93
C VAL A 10 1.65 0.44 -8.49
N PHE A 11 1.39 0.67 -7.20
CA PHE A 11 1.12 2.02 -6.68
C PHE A 11 2.29 2.98 -6.92
N LEU A 12 3.53 2.51 -6.69
CA LEU A 12 4.73 3.32 -6.88
C LEU A 12 5.00 3.68 -8.34
N ASP A 13 4.79 2.74 -9.27
CA ASP A 13 4.96 2.97 -10.70
C ASP A 13 3.93 3.98 -11.24
N HIS A 14 2.73 3.99 -10.65
CA HIS A 14 1.68 4.98 -10.91
C HIS A 14 1.83 6.29 -10.08
N ARG A 15 2.95 6.46 -9.36
CA ARG A 15 3.25 7.63 -8.51
C ARG A 15 2.20 7.92 -7.41
N MET A 16 1.44 6.90 -7.00
CA MET A 16 0.46 7.00 -5.92
C MET A 16 1.18 6.97 -4.56
N ARG A 17 1.58 8.15 -4.08
CA ARG A 17 2.33 8.33 -2.80
C ARG A 17 1.50 8.00 -1.56
N CYS A 18 0.17 7.95 -1.69
CA CYS A 18 -0.75 7.61 -0.61
C CYS A 18 -0.54 6.20 -0.03
N VAL A 19 0.09 5.28 -0.77
CA VAL A 19 0.27 3.88 -0.36
C VAL A 19 1.12 3.67 0.91
N GLY A 20 1.92 4.68 1.30
CA GLY A 20 2.69 4.69 2.55
C GLY A 20 2.10 5.57 3.66
N CYS A 21 1.01 6.29 3.38
CA CYS A 21 0.37 7.19 4.34
C CYS A 21 -0.56 6.39 5.28
N PRO A 22 -0.56 6.65 6.60
CA PRO A 22 -1.51 6.01 7.52
C PRO A 22 -2.98 6.30 7.19
N ILE A 23 -3.27 7.34 6.41
CA ILE A 23 -4.61 7.70 5.95
C ILE A 23 -4.99 6.97 4.64
N GLY A 24 -4.04 6.29 3.98
CA GLY A 24 -4.28 5.51 2.77
C GLY A 24 -5.47 4.55 2.84
N PRO A 25 -5.70 3.80 3.95
CA PRO A 25 -6.83 2.87 4.07
C PRO A 25 -8.22 3.52 4.01
N PHE A 26 -8.34 4.84 4.16
CA PHE A 26 -9.63 5.54 4.08
C PHE A 26 -10.08 5.81 2.64
N HIS A 27 -9.19 5.66 1.65
CA HIS A 27 -9.54 5.80 0.24
C HIS A 27 -9.82 4.42 -0.36
N THR A 28 -10.86 4.32 -1.19
CA THR A 28 -10.98 3.16 -2.08
C THR A 28 -9.95 3.25 -3.19
N VAL A 29 -9.68 2.13 -3.87
CA VAL A 29 -8.84 2.13 -5.08
C VAL A 29 -9.42 3.06 -6.14
N ALA A 30 -10.75 3.14 -6.27
CA ALA A 30 -11.41 4.00 -7.23
C ALA A 30 -11.24 5.49 -6.90
N ASP A 31 -11.36 5.88 -5.62
CA ASP A 31 -11.10 7.25 -5.17
C ASP A 31 -9.66 7.67 -5.46
N ALA A 32 -8.71 6.80 -5.12
CA ALA A 32 -7.31 7.06 -5.36
C ALA A 32 -7.01 7.17 -6.87
N CYS A 33 -7.62 6.33 -7.71
CA CYS A 33 -7.47 6.45 -9.18
C CYS A 33 -8.00 7.79 -9.70
N ARG A 34 -9.18 8.22 -9.24
CA ARG A 34 -9.76 9.52 -9.60
C ARG A 34 -8.87 10.70 -9.20
N GLU A 35 -8.40 10.71 -7.95
CA GLU A 35 -7.54 11.78 -7.42
C GLU A 35 -6.20 11.88 -8.17
N HIS A 36 -5.69 10.76 -8.65
CA HIS A 36 -4.42 10.69 -9.38
C HIS A 36 -4.57 10.68 -10.91
N GLY A 37 -5.78 10.79 -11.46
CA GLY A 37 -6.01 10.77 -12.92
C GLY A 37 -5.63 9.46 -13.61
N ILE A 38 -5.78 8.33 -12.91
CA ILE A 38 -5.41 6.99 -13.38
C ILE A 38 -6.67 6.27 -13.88
N ASP A 39 -6.54 5.53 -14.98
CA ASP A 39 -7.59 4.62 -15.43
C ASP A 39 -7.76 3.44 -14.44
N PRO A 40 -8.90 3.35 -13.73
CA PRO A 40 -9.11 2.32 -12.73
C PRO A 40 -9.12 0.91 -13.32
N VAL A 41 -9.55 0.73 -14.58
CA VAL A 41 -9.62 -0.60 -15.20
C VAL A 41 -8.23 -1.17 -15.41
N ARG A 42 -7.34 -0.39 -16.03
CA ARG A 42 -5.92 -0.76 -16.19
C ARG A 42 -5.22 -0.97 -14.86
N PHE A 43 -5.50 -0.11 -13.88
CA PHE A 43 -4.88 -0.21 -12.56
C PHE A 43 -5.27 -1.51 -11.83
N ILE A 44 -6.56 -1.86 -11.81
CA ILE A 44 -7.06 -3.10 -11.20
C ILE A 44 -6.47 -4.33 -11.90
N ALA A 45 -6.35 -4.30 -13.24
CA ALA A 45 -5.71 -5.38 -13.99
C ALA A 45 -4.24 -5.57 -13.58
N ALA A 46 -3.47 -4.47 -13.45
CA ALA A 46 -2.09 -4.52 -12.99
C ALA A 46 -1.97 -5.05 -11.54
N LEU A 47 -2.87 -4.65 -10.63
CA LEU A 47 -2.91 -5.17 -9.26
C LEU A 47 -3.15 -6.68 -9.23
N ARG A 48 -4.10 -7.19 -10.02
CA ARG A 48 -4.39 -8.62 -10.12
C ARG A 48 -3.20 -9.40 -10.65
N ALA A 49 -2.56 -8.90 -11.71
CA ALA A 49 -1.35 -9.52 -12.27
C ALA A 49 -0.20 -9.56 -11.25
N ALA A 50 0.03 -8.47 -10.51
CA ALA A 50 1.07 -8.41 -9.48
C ALA A 50 0.77 -9.32 -8.28
N ALA A 51 -0.50 -9.49 -7.91
CA ALA A 51 -0.91 -10.37 -6.81
C ALA A 51 -0.77 -11.86 -7.17
N ALA A 52 -0.96 -12.22 -8.44
CA ALA A 52 -0.81 -13.59 -8.93
C ALA A 52 0.65 -13.99 -9.21
N ALA A 53 1.55 -13.02 -9.35
CA ALA A 53 2.95 -13.30 -9.60
C ALA A 53 3.62 -13.93 -8.35
N PRO A 54 4.46 -14.97 -8.51
CA PRO A 54 5.22 -15.50 -7.40
C PRO A 54 6.10 -14.40 -6.82
N ALA A 55 6.14 -14.29 -5.49
CA ALA A 55 6.95 -13.30 -4.81
C ALA A 55 8.44 -13.52 -5.16
N ARG A 56 8.99 -12.70 -6.06
CA ARG A 56 10.44 -12.61 -6.25
C ARG A 56 11.02 -11.94 -5.00
N GLY A 57 11.57 -12.78 -4.12
CA GLY A 57 11.94 -12.40 -2.76
C GLY A 57 13.11 -11.41 -2.70
N VAL A 58 12.85 -10.22 -2.17
CA VAL A 58 13.76 -9.60 -1.20
C VAL A 58 13.20 -10.01 0.18
N PRO A 59 14.02 -10.46 1.15
CA PRO A 59 13.50 -10.80 2.47
C PRO A 59 12.70 -9.61 3.01
N LEU A 60 11.41 -9.82 3.24
CA LEU A 60 10.57 -8.80 3.85
C LEU A 60 11.15 -8.53 5.23
N ARG A 61 11.68 -7.34 5.42
CA ARG A 61 12.09 -6.85 6.75
C ARG A 61 10.89 -7.07 7.65
N GLY A 62 11.08 -7.84 8.72
CA GLY A 62 9.99 -8.21 9.64
C GLY A 62 9.20 -6.98 10.12
N PRO A 63 7.99 -7.17 10.67
CA PRO A 63 7.16 -6.08 11.17
C PRO A 63 8.02 -5.16 12.04
N ARG A 64 8.16 -3.88 11.66
CA ARG A 64 8.83 -2.91 12.54
C ARG A 64 8.03 -2.92 13.86
N PRO A 65 8.67 -3.15 15.02
CA PRO A 65 7.96 -3.08 16.29
C PRO A 65 7.31 -1.71 16.39
N ARG A 66 6.03 -1.67 16.82
CA ARG A 66 5.37 -0.38 17.09
C ARG A 66 6.16 0.30 18.21
N PRO A 67 6.60 1.56 18.05
CA PRO A 67 7.16 2.30 19.18
C PRO A 67 6.10 2.29 20.30
N ARG A 68 6.49 1.89 21.51
CA ARG A 68 5.62 2.05 22.68
C ARG A 68 5.32 3.54 22.81
N GLN A 69 4.06 3.92 22.72
CA GLN A 69 3.66 5.27 23.10
C GLN A 69 4.03 5.42 24.59
N PRO A 70 4.74 6.49 25.00
CA PRO A 70 4.88 6.78 26.41
C PRO A 70 3.47 6.89 27.00
N ALA A 71 3.28 6.31 28.19
CA ALA A 71 2.04 6.45 28.92
C ALA A 71 1.77 7.95 29.06
N ALA A 72 0.68 8.44 28.47
CA ALA A 72 0.26 9.81 28.68
C ALA A 72 0.09 9.98 30.19
N ASP A 73 0.86 10.93 30.71
CA ASP A 73 1.16 11.08 32.11
C ASP A 73 -0.14 11.22 32.91
N ALA A 74 -0.25 10.41 33.96
CA ALA A 74 -1.28 10.49 34.97
C ALA A 74 -1.29 11.91 35.56
N SER A 75 -2.48 12.49 35.65
CA SER A 75 -2.76 13.74 36.37
C SER A 75 -2.31 13.69 37.83
#